data_AF-J0L696-F1
#
_entry.id   AF-J0L696-F1
#
_cell.length_a   1.000
_cell.length_b   1.000
_cell.length_c   1.000
_cell.angle_alpha   90.00
_cell.angle_beta   90.00
_cell.angle_gamma   90.00
#
_symmetry.space_group_name_H-M   'P 1'
#
loop_
_entity.id
_entity.type
_entity.pdbx_description
1 polymer ?
#
loop_
_entity_poly.entity_id
_entity_poly.type
_entity_poly.pdbx_seq_one_letter_code
_entity_poly.pdbx_strand_id
1 'polypeptide(L)'
;MFITYKEYSKMLYLEPKGPSCTDCHGIDGGISQKIKYVSHNNKRIPTIETMEIKPINNMKYRDFERKMKSRLTFMPFYNLTDGEIKALYSYLTRHSKNKK
;
A
#
# COMPACT_ATOMS: atom_id res chain seq x y z
N MET A 1 27.08 -5.93 5.52
CA MET A 1 26.26 -5.23 4.51
C MET A 1 25.17 -4.46 5.24
N PHE A 2 25.14 -3.14 5.11
CA PHE A 2 24.14 -2.29 5.75
C PHE A 2 23.17 -1.80 4.68
N ILE A 3 21.88 -2.07 4.85
CA ILE A 3 20.85 -1.48 4.02
C ILE A 3 20.62 -0.03 4.46
N THR A 4 20.55 0.89 3.51
CA THR A 4 20.20 2.28 3.82
C THR A 4 18.73 2.38 4.22
N TYR A 5 18.36 3.42 4.97
CA TYR A 5 16.96 3.68 5.31
C TYR A 5 16.06 3.80 4.06
N LYS A 6 16.60 4.31 2.95
CA LYS A 6 15.91 4.40 1.66
C LYS A 6 15.62 3.02 1.07
N GLU A 7 16.61 2.14 1.05
CA GLU A 7 16.47 0.77 0.55
C GLU A 7 15.52 -0.02 1.43
N TYR A 8 15.67 0.07 2.76
CA TYR A 8 14.76 -0.55 3.70
C TYR A 8 13.30 -0.10 3.50
N SER A 9 13.08 1.21 3.38
CA SER A 9 11.72 1.77 3.16
C SER A 9 11.10 1.26 1.85
N LYS A 10 11.92 1.13 0.80
CA LYS A 10 11.48 0.59 -0.50
C LYS A 10 11.17 -0.90 -0.40
N MET A 11 12.08 -1.69 0.16
CA MET A 11 11.88 -3.13 0.35
C MET A 11 10.62 -3.41 1.16
N LEU A 12 10.41 -2.68 2.27
CA LEU A 12 9.22 -2.84 3.10
C LEU A 12 7.90 -2.53 2.37
N TYR A 13 7.92 -1.59 1.41
CA TYR A 13 6.73 -1.26 0.62
C TYR A 13 6.45 -2.31 -0.47
N LEU A 14 7.50 -2.84 -1.09
CA LEU A 14 7.40 -3.87 -2.13
C LEU A 14 7.14 -5.27 -1.57
N GLU A 15 7.67 -5.55 -0.39
CA GLU A 15 7.66 -6.86 0.26
C GLU A 15 7.43 -6.68 1.77
N PRO A 16 6.23 -6.25 2.19
CA PRO A 16 5.88 -6.27 3.60
C PRO A 16 5.76 -7.72 4.08
N LYS A 17 5.47 -7.92 5.37
CA LYS A 17 5.15 -9.23 5.96
C LYS A 17 3.76 -9.75 5.50
N GLY A 18 3.49 -9.71 4.19
CA GLY A 18 2.18 -9.91 3.55
C GLY A 18 2.21 -9.52 2.07
N PRO A 19 1.06 -9.33 1.41
CA PRO A 19 1.01 -8.93 0.00
C PRO A 19 1.57 -7.51 -0.19
N SER A 20 2.13 -7.24 -1.37
CA SER A 20 2.81 -5.97 -1.63
C SER A 20 1.86 -4.77 -1.53
N CYS A 21 2.36 -3.66 -0.99
CA CYS A 21 1.61 -2.41 -1.01
C CYS A 21 1.36 -1.93 -2.45
N THR A 22 2.27 -2.27 -3.38
CA THR A 22 2.13 -1.93 -4.81
C THR A 22 0.96 -2.62 -5.48
N ASP A 23 0.54 -3.79 -4.98
CA ASP A 23 -0.52 -4.57 -5.60
C ASP A 23 -1.86 -3.82 -5.57
N CYS A 24 -2.02 -2.92 -4.61
CA CYS A 24 -3.23 -2.14 -4.41
C CYS A 24 -3.00 -0.64 -4.65
N HIS A 25 -1.88 -0.09 -4.17
CA HIS A 25 -1.64 1.35 -4.19
C HIS A 25 -0.68 1.80 -5.31
N GLY A 26 -0.09 0.86 -6.06
CA GLY A 26 0.92 1.15 -7.07
C GLY A 26 2.26 1.54 -6.48
N ILE A 27 3.28 1.68 -7.33
CA ILE A 27 4.65 2.01 -6.91
C ILE A 27 4.78 3.39 -6.26
N ASP A 28 3.87 4.29 -6.60
CA ASP A 28 3.87 5.68 -6.19
C ASP A 28 2.77 6.01 -5.17
N GLY A 29 1.98 5.02 -4.74
CA GLY A 29 0.86 5.22 -3.82
C GLY A 29 -0.32 5.99 -4.43
N GLY A 30 -0.39 6.12 -5.76
CA GLY A 30 -1.34 6.98 -6.46
C GLY A 30 -2.58 6.28 -7.03
N ILE A 31 -2.67 4.95 -6.97
CA ILE A 31 -3.79 4.21 -7.58
C ILE A 31 -5.09 4.48 -6.81
N SER A 32 -6.16 4.79 -7.56
CA SER A 32 -7.50 5.07 -7.02
C SER A 32 -8.48 3.89 -7.13
N GLN A 33 -8.19 2.89 -7.98
CA GLN A 33 -9.10 1.79 -8.30
C GLN A 33 -8.34 0.51 -8.66
N LYS A 34 -8.86 -0.65 -8.25
CA LYS A 34 -8.39 -1.97 -8.69
C LYS A 34 -9.56 -2.82 -9.17
N ILE A 35 -9.37 -3.51 -10.29
CA ILE A 35 -10.32 -4.46 -10.85
C ILE A 35 -10.12 -5.81 -10.14
N LYS A 36 -11.19 -6.35 -9.56
CA LYS A 36 -11.22 -7.71 -9.02
C LYS A 36 -12.01 -8.62 -9.96
N TYR A 37 -11.50 -9.82 -10.24
CA TYR A 37 -12.24 -10.85 -10.94
C TYR A 37 -13.01 -11.70 -9.94
N VAL A 38 -14.30 -11.95 -10.18
CA VAL A 38 -15.13 -12.81 -9.33
C VAL A 38 -15.46 -14.08 -10.09
N SER A 39 -15.23 -15.24 -9.47
CA SER A 39 -15.65 -16.53 -10.05
C SER A 39 -17.10 -16.79 -9.67
N HIS A 40 -17.96 -16.97 -10.65
CA HIS A 40 -19.34 -17.41 -10.46
C HIS A 40 -19.55 -18.70 -11.28
N ASN A 41 -20.00 -19.78 -10.62
CA ASN A 41 -20.20 -21.11 -11.24
C ASN A 41 -19.00 -21.61 -12.08
N ASN A 42 -17.79 -21.62 -11.50
CA ASN A 42 -16.53 -22.04 -12.16
C ASN A 42 -16.18 -21.27 -13.46
N LYS A 43 -16.89 -20.20 -13.80
CA LYS A 43 -16.54 -19.28 -14.87
C LYS A 43 -16.01 -17.99 -14.25
N ARG A 44 -14.83 -17.56 -14.68
CA ARG A 44 -14.31 -16.22 -14.35
C ARG A 44 -15.17 -15.21 -15.10
N ILE A 45 -16.17 -14.66 -14.43
CA ILE A 45 -16.96 -13.56 -14.98
C ILE A 45 -16.22 -12.28 -14.56
N PRO A 46 -15.76 -11.43 -15.50
CA PRO A 46 -15.19 -10.14 -15.15
C PRO A 46 -16.33 -9.23 -14.66
N THR A 47 -16.78 -9.40 -13.42
CA THR A 47 -17.60 -8.41 -12.76
C THR A 47 -16.67 -7.29 -12.32
N ILE A 48 -16.85 -6.09 -12.85
CA ILE A 48 -16.10 -4.91 -12.44
C ILE A 48 -16.63 -4.49 -11.07
N GLU A 49 -16.16 -5.14 -10.00
CA GLU A 49 -16.20 -4.54 -8.68
C GLU A 49 -15.00 -3.60 -8.58
N THR A 50 -15.22 -2.32 -8.87
CA THR A 50 -14.24 -1.27 -8.58
C THR A 50 -14.13 -1.14 -7.07
N MET A 51 -13.06 -1.70 -6.50
CA MET A 51 -12.72 -1.36 -5.14
C MET A 51 -12.08 0.03 -5.13
N GLU A 52 -12.73 0.98 -4.45
CA GLU A 52 -12.19 2.33 -4.28
C GLU A 52 -10.98 2.25 -3.33
N ILE A 53 -9.79 2.25 -3.91
CA ILE A 53 -8.53 2.30 -3.18
C ILE A 53 -8.14 3.76 -3.12
N LYS A 54 -8.00 4.35 -1.94
CA LYS A 54 -7.63 5.78 -1.87
C LYS A 54 -6.13 5.96 -2.13
N PRO A 55 -5.71 7.00 -2.88
CA PRO A 55 -4.31 7.40 -2.95
C PRO A 55 -3.76 7.67 -1.55
N ILE A 56 -2.54 7.22 -1.31
CA ILE A 56 -1.86 7.35 0.00
C ILE A 56 -0.61 8.23 -0.07
N ASN A 57 -0.21 8.66 -1.26
CA ASN A 57 0.97 9.49 -1.48
C ASN A 57 0.82 10.95 -1.08
N ASN A 58 -0.40 11.42 -0.86
CA ASN A 58 -0.71 12.77 -0.37
C ASN A 58 -1.49 12.77 0.97
N MET A 59 -1.40 11.68 1.73
CA MET A 59 -2.05 11.56 3.03
C MET A 59 -1.17 12.14 4.14
N LYS A 60 -1.78 12.72 5.19
CA LYS A 60 -1.04 13.13 6.39
C LYS A 60 -0.55 11.91 7.17
N TYR A 61 0.65 11.98 7.75
CA TYR A 61 1.25 10.89 8.53
C TYR A 61 0.30 10.29 9.59
N ARG A 62 -0.40 11.13 10.36
CA ARG A 62 -1.32 10.67 11.42
C ARG A 62 -2.46 9.79 10.88
N ASP A 63 -3.00 10.14 9.71
CA ASP A 63 -4.06 9.35 9.08
C ASP A 63 -3.51 8.04 8.52
N PHE A 64 -2.31 8.08 7.95
CA PHE A 64 -1.59 6.90 7.45
C PHE A 64 -1.29 5.92 8.59
N GLU A 65 -0.70 6.40 9.69
CA GLU A 65 -0.40 5.61 10.88
C GLU A 65 -1.65 4.96 11.46
N ARG A 66 -2.74 5.74 11.61
CA ARG A 66 -4.01 5.21 12.10
C ARG A 66 -4.52 4.07 11.22
N LYS A 67 -4.43 4.20 9.88
CA LYS A 67 -4.84 3.14 8.95
C LYS A 67 -3.96 1.89 9.05
N MET A 68 -2.64 2.04 9.15
CA MET A 68 -1.72 0.90 9.30
C MET A 68 -1.94 0.12 10.60
N LYS A 69 -2.38 0.80 11.66
CA LYS A 69 -2.72 0.18 12.95
C LYS A 69 -4.16 -0.34 13.01
N SER A 70 -5.00 -0.04 12.03
CA SER A 70 -6.40 -0.45 11.99
C SER A 70 -6.57 -1.76 11.21
N ARG A 71 -7.54 -2.58 11.61
CA ARG A 71 -8.00 -3.72 10.78
C ARG A 71 -9.02 -3.21 9.78
N LEU A 72 -8.67 -3.23 8.49
CA LEU A 72 -9.57 -2.85 7.40
C LEU A 72 -10.02 -4.09 6.64
N THR A 73 -11.24 -4.07 6.11
CA THR A 73 -11.86 -5.23 5.44
C THR A 73 -11.05 -5.75 4.24
N PHE A 74 -10.37 -4.86 3.51
CA PHE A 74 -9.68 -5.19 2.26
C PHE A 74 -8.17 -4.91 2.29
N MET A 75 -7.64 -4.43 3.41
CA MET A 75 -6.20 -4.21 3.59
C MET A 75 -5.68 -5.21 4.63
N PRO A 76 -4.60 -5.96 4.34
CA PRO A 76 -4.02 -6.88 5.30
C PRO A 76 -3.53 -6.13 6.54
N PHE A 77 -3.59 -6.81 7.68
CA PHE A 77 -2.96 -6.32 8.90
C PHE A 77 -1.52 -6.81 8.96
N TYR A 78 -0.56 -5.90 8.81
CA TYR A 78 0.87 -6.21 8.68
C TYR A 78 1.64 -6.31 10.01
N ASN A 79 0.99 -5.96 11.14
CA ASN A 79 1.58 -5.95 12.48
C ASN A 79 2.95 -5.22 12.54
N LEU A 80 3.01 -4.03 11.96
CA LEU A 80 4.24 -3.23 11.86
C LEU A 80 4.51 -2.43 13.12
N THR A 81 5.79 -2.24 13.41
CA THR A 81 6.29 -1.30 14.41
C THR A 81 6.14 0.15 13.93
N ASP A 82 6.19 1.10 14.86
CA ASP A 82 6.15 2.53 14.53
C ASP A 82 7.29 2.97 13.59
N GLY A 83 8.47 2.34 13.72
CA GLY A 83 9.60 2.58 12.82
C GLY A 83 9.34 2.11 11.38
N GLU A 84 8.73 0.92 11.24
CA GLU A 84 8.30 0.37 9.94
C GLU A 84 7.23 1.24 9.29
N ILE A 85 6.25 1.74 10.07
CA ILE A 85 5.22 2.66 9.57
C ILE A 85 5.84 3.97 9.06
N LYS A 86 6.82 4.53 9.80
CA LYS A 86 7.58 5.72 9.37
C LYS A 86 8.41 5.45 8.11
N ALA A 87 8.98 4.26 7.96
CA ALA A 87 9.72 3.85 6.77
C ALA A 87 8.79 3.84 5.54
N LEU A 88 7.63 3.19 5.63
CA LEU A 88 6.62 3.18 4.56
C LEU A 88 6.17 4.60 4.18
N TYR A 89 5.88 5.45 5.17
CA TYR A 89 5.48 6.83 4.90
C TYR A 89 6.61 7.65 4.25
N SER A 90 7.86 7.43 4.67
CA SER A 90 9.04 8.05 4.06
C SER A 90 9.19 7.64 2.59
N TYR A 91 8.91 6.38 2.25
CA TYR A 91 8.92 5.92 0.85
C TYR A 91 7.90 6.69 0.00
N LEU A 92 6.65 6.76 0.45
CA LEU A 92 5.55 7.43 -0.25
C LEU A 92 5.80 8.93 -0.45
N THR A 93 6.24 9.62 0.61
CA THR A 93 6.49 11.07 0.54
C THR A 93 7.67 11.44 -0.33
N ARG A 94 8.73 10.62 -0.38
CA ARG A 94 9.86 10.82 -1.31
C ARG A 94 9.43 10.61 -2.76
N HIS A 95 8.62 9.60 -3.02
CA HIS A 95 8.05 9.36 -4.35
C HIS A 95 7.14 10.52 -4.80
N SER A 96 6.36 11.11 -3.89
CA SER A 96 5.56 12.30 -4.20
C SER A 96 6.40 13.54 -4.48
N LYS A 97 7.54 13.73 -3.81
CA LYS A 97 8.43 14.89 -4.01
C LYS A 97 9.21 14.81 -5.33
N ASN A 98 9.56 13.62 -5.79
CA ASN A 98 10.26 13.41 -7.07
C ASN A 98 9.35 13.56 -8.31
N LYS A 99 8.05 13.85 -8.13
CA LYS A 99 7.10 14.15 -9.21
C LYS A 99 6.95 15.66 -9.48
N LYS A 100 7.78 16.51 -8.89
CA LYS A 100 7.82 17.96 -9.13
C LYS A 100 8.98 18.32 -10.04
#